data_AF-W2JSJ5-F1
#
_entry.id   AF-W2JSJ5-F1
#
_cell.length_a   1.000
_cell.length_b   1.000
_cell.length_c   1.000
_cell.angle_alpha   90.00
_cell.angle_beta   90.00
_cell.angle_gamma   90.00
#
_symmetry.space_group_name_H-M   'P 1'
#
loop_
_entity.id
_entity.type
_entity.pdbx_description
1 polymer ?
#
loop_
_entity_poly.entity_id
_entity_poly.type
_entity_poly.pdbx_seq_one_letter_code
_entity_poly.pdbx_strand_id
1 'polypeptide(L)'
;MIAEMRRETYISSDDNVRVSELLQNFGEGPGNTVRIFRDPATSLTSCITFQTAHMRRMARKFPDALCIDATHETNLNRYRLFSFMVTDKFGSGAFVQHALIDEETKFLLRSLLDLEMRAG
;
A
#
# COMPACT_ATOMS: atom_id res chain seq x y z
N MET A 1 6.94 -13.48 -7.34
CA MET A 1 7.34 -12.88 -6.05
C MET A 1 6.27 -13.26 -5.04
N ILE A 2 6.60 -14.03 -3.99
CA ILE A 2 5.60 -14.42 -2.97
C ILE A 2 5.56 -13.36 -1.86
N ALA A 3 4.39 -12.80 -1.57
CA ALA A 3 4.14 -11.98 -0.40
C ALA A 3 4.01 -12.91 0.81
N GLU A 4 5.03 -13.00 1.64
CA GLU A 4 4.97 -13.79 2.88
C GLU A 4 4.49 -12.87 4.00
N MET A 5 3.24 -13.03 4.43
CA MET A 5 2.64 -12.26 5.53
C MET A 5 2.99 -12.87 6.91
N ARG A 6 2.70 -12.14 8.01
CA ARG A 6 2.97 -12.60 9.38
C ARG A 6 2.51 -14.05 9.64
N ARG A 7 3.39 -14.85 10.25
CA ARG A 7 3.13 -16.26 10.59
C ARG A 7 2.31 -16.46 11.88
N GLU A 8 2.11 -15.42 12.69
CA GLU A 8 1.43 -15.53 13.99
C GLU A 8 -0.09 -15.75 13.89
N THR A 9 -0.64 -15.76 12.67
CA THR A 9 -2.08 -15.92 12.39
C THR A 9 -2.30 -17.05 11.37
N TYR A 10 -3.56 -17.53 11.27
CA TYR A 10 -4.04 -18.70 10.51
C TYR A 10 -3.81 -18.70 8.98
N ILE A 11 -2.81 -17.98 8.47
CA ILE A 11 -2.48 -17.92 7.05
C ILE A 11 -1.83 -19.25 6.65
N SER A 12 -2.52 -20.02 5.83
CA SER A 12 -1.92 -21.19 5.20
C SER A 12 -0.92 -20.74 4.12
N SER A 13 0.00 -21.62 3.71
CA SER A 13 0.84 -21.35 2.54
C SER A 13 0.02 -21.00 1.29
N ASP A 14 -1.21 -21.50 1.18
CA ASP A 14 -2.15 -21.24 0.09
C ASP A 14 -2.63 -19.78 0.06
N ASP A 15 -2.86 -19.17 1.23
CA ASP A 15 -3.31 -17.78 1.31
C ASP A 15 -2.23 -16.79 0.84
N ASN A 16 -0.96 -17.03 1.19
CA ASN A 16 0.17 -16.24 0.69
C ASN A 16 0.30 -16.35 -0.84
N VAL A 17 0.05 -17.54 -1.41
CA VAL A 17 0.04 -17.74 -2.87
C VAL A 17 -1.10 -16.93 -3.49
N ARG A 18 -2.33 -17.03 -2.97
CA ARG A 18 -3.49 -16.28 -3.47
C ARG A 18 -3.28 -14.77 -3.41
N VAL A 19 -2.75 -14.24 -2.31
CA VAL A 19 -2.43 -12.81 -2.19
C VAL A 19 -1.38 -12.40 -3.23
N SER A 20 -0.36 -13.24 -3.45
CA SER A 20 0.68 -12.97 -4.43
C SER A 20 0.12 -12.93 -5.85
N GLU A 21 -0.74 -13.88 -6.22
CA GLU A 21 -1.42 -13.92 -7.52
C GLU A 21 -2.34 -12.70 -7.70
N LEU A 22 -3.11 -12.33 -6.67
CA LEU A 22 -3.98 -11.16 -6.72
C LEU A 22 -3.18 -9.88 -6.98
N LEU A 23 -2.07 -9.69 -6.26
CA LEU A 23 -1.20 -8.54 -6.42
C LEU A 23 -0.50 -8.52 -7.78
N GLN A 24 -0.10 -9.69 -8.29
CA GLN A 24 0.47 -9.83 -9.62
C GLN A 24 -0.55 -9.43 -10.69
N ASN A 25 -1.75 -10.03 -10.66
CA ASN A 25 -2.83 -9.74 -11.60
C ASN A 25 -3.21 -8.25 -11.57
N PHE A 26 -3.26 -7.65 -10.38
CA PHE A 26 -3.51 -6.22 -10.24
C PHE A 26 -2.39 -5.38 -10.90
N GLY A 27 -1.12 -5.77 -10.70
CA GLY A 27 0.05 -5.09 -11.26
C GLY A 27 0.20 -5.21 -12.77
N GLU A 28 -0.36 -6.26 -13.38
CA GLU A 28 -0.40 -6.43 -14.85
C GLU A 28 -1.35 -5.44 -15.55
N GLY A 29 -2.25 -4.80 -14.79
CA GLY A 29 -3.10 -3.72 -15.30
C GLY A 29 -2.28 -2.54 -15.84
N PRO A 30 -2.58 -2.00 -17.05
CA PRO A 30 -1.78 -0.93 -17.65
C PRO A 30 -1.63 0.30 -16.74
N GLY A 31 -0.39 0.57 -16.33
CA GLY A 31 -0.04 1.70 -15.47
C GLY A 31 -0.35 1.51 -13.99
N ASN A 32 -0.87 0.35 -13.57
CA ASN A 32 -0.95 -0.02 -12.16
C ASN A 32 0.45 -0.28 -11.62
N THR A 33 0.59 -0.24 -10.30
CA THR A 33 1.86 -0.51 -9.62
C THR A 33 1.59 -1.19 -8.30
N VAL A 34 2.34 -2.25 -8.02
CA VAL A 34 2.42 -2.89 -6.71
C VAL A 34 3.87 -2.87 -6.26
N ARG A 35 4.11 -2.56 -5.00
CA ARG A 35 5.43 -2.67 -4.38
C ARG A 35 5.32 -3.44 -3.07
N ILE A 36 6.21 -4.40 -2.88
CA ILE A 36 6.27 -5.21 -1.67
C ILE A 36 7.58 -4.87 -0.97
N PHE A 37 7.46 -4.41 0.27
CA PHE A 37 8.57 -4.13 1.16
C PHE A 37 8.65 -5.24 2.19
N ARG A 38 9.87 -5.71 2.44
CA ARG A 38 10.13 -6.77 3.41
C ARG A 38 10.98 -6.24 4.55
N ASP A 39 10.71 -6.74 5.74
CA ASP A 39 11.57 -6.51 6.89
C ASP A 39 12.91 -7.25 6.68
N PRO A 40 14.06 -6.56 6.76
CA PRO A 40 15.36 -7.17 6.50
C PRO A 40 15.74 -8.28 7.50
N ALA A 41 15.24 -8.22 8.74
CA ALA A 41 15.60 -9.17 9.79
C ALA A 41 14.77 -10.45 9.70
N THR A 42 13.49 -10.35 9.36
CA THR A 42 12.56 -11.49 9.32
C THR A 42 12.27 -12.00 7.92
N SER A 43 12.60 -11.21 6.88
CA SER A 43 12.20 -11.42 5.48
C SER A 43 10.69 -11.42 5.23
N LEU A 44 9.88 -11.15 6.26
CA LEU A 44 8.42 -11.06 6.15
C LEU A 44 8.01 -9.73 5.52
N THR A 45 6.81 -9.71 4.95
CA THR A 45 6.25 -8.52 4.31
C THR A 45 5.88 -7.47 5.35
N SER A 46 6.61 -6.36 5.37
CA SER A 46 6.37 -5.24 6.27
C SER A 46 5.37 -4.24 5.69
N CYS A 47 5.34 -4.09 4.36
CA CYS A 47 4.39 -3.23 3.68
C CYS A 47 4.11 -3.68 2.25
N ILE A 48 2.87 -3.51 1.81
CA ILE A 48 2.46 -3.67 0.42
C ILE A 48 1.79 -2.38 -0.01
N THR A 49 2.31 -1.71 -1.03
CA THR A 49 1.61 -0.58 -1.67
C THR A 49 1.04 -1.00 -3.00
N PHE A 50 -0.15 -0.47 -3.30
CA PHE A 50 -0.79 -0.68 -4.60
C PHE A 50 -1.49 0.59 -5.06
N GLN A 51 -1.30 0.90 -6.35
CA GLN A 51 -1.82 2.09 -7.00
C GLN A 51 -2.38 1.71 -8.36
N THR A 52 -3.57 2.19 -8.68
CA THR A 52 -4.05 2.12 -10.07
C THR A 52 -3.39 3.21 -10.92
N ALA A 53 -3.46 3.07 -12.24
CA ALA A 53 -3.04 4.13 -13.16
C ALA A 53 -3.76 5.46 -12.91
N HIS A 54 -5.03 5.42 -12.51
CA HIS A 54 -5.79 6.62 -12.16
C HIS A 54 -5.22 7.29 -10.91
N MET A 55 -5.03 6.53 -9.83
CA MET A 55 -4.48 7.01 -8.57
C MET A 55 -3.11 7.70 -8.78
N ARG A 56 -2.24 7.08 -9.57
CA ARG A 56 -0.94 7.67 -9.94
C ARG A 56 -1.06 8.96 -10.75
N ARG A 57 -2.07 9.09 -11.61
CA ARG A 57 -2.34 10.35 -12.33
C ARG A 57 -2.82 11.43 -11.38
N MET A 58 -3.59 11.06 -10.35
CA MET A 58 -4.10 12.01 -9.37
C MET A 58 -3.00 12.52 -8.42
N ALA A 59 -2.10 11.65 -7.97
CA ALA A 59 -0.91 12.03 -7.21
C ALA A 59 -0.11 13.14 -7.91
N ARG A 60 0.17 12.98 -9.20
CA ARG A 60 0.92 13.97 -10.00
C ARG A 60 0.15 15.26 -10.25
N LYS A 61 -1.17 15.18 -10.37
CA LYS A 61 -2.01 16.34 -10.70
C LYS A 61 -2.23 17.25 -9.49
N PHE A 62 -2.23 16.70 -8.28
CA PHE A 62 -2.57 17.42 -7.05
C PHE A 62 -1.58 17.09 -5.93
N PRO A 63 -0.32 17.57 -6.00
CA PRO A 63 0.72 17.21 -5.03
C PRO A 63 0.56 17.89 -3.66
N ASP A 64 -0.24 18.96 -3.57
CA ASP A 64 -0.14 19.92 -2.47
C ASP A 64 -0.98 19.59 -1.22
N ALA A 65 -2.03 18.79 -1.36
CA ALA A 65 -2.96 18.52 -0.26
C ALA A 65 -3.18 17.03 -0.07
N LEU A 66 -2.43 16.44 0.86
CA LEU A 66 -2.47 15.02 1.19
C LEU A 66 -3.22 14.77 2.51
N CYS A 67 -4.25 13.93 2.45
CA CYS A 67 -4.92 13.34 3.60
C CYS A 67 -4.54 11.86 3.71
N ILE A 68 -4.38 11.37 4.94
CA ILE A 68 -4.04 9.98 5.21
C ILE A 68 -5.06 9.45 6.21
N ASP A 69 -5.74 8.39 5.83
CA ASP A 69 -6.62 7.63 6.72
C ASP A 69 -5.96 6.28 7.04
N ALA A 70 -6.06 5.85 8.30
CA ALA A 70 -5.55 4.58 8.77
C ALA A 70 -6.71 3.77 9.35
N THR A 71 -7.11 2.70 8.66
CA THR A 71 -8.08 1.75 9.17
C THR A 71 -7.33 0.60 9.84
N HIS A 72 -7.59 0.38 11.13
CA HIS A 72 -7.02 -0.73 11.89
C HIS A 72 -7.83 -2.02 11.70
N GLU A 73 -7.19 -3.17 11.93
CA GLU A 73 -7.84 -4.50 11.94
C GLU A 73 -8.52 -4.90 10.62
N THR A 74 -7.96 -4.47 9.49
CA THR A 74 -8.58 -4.72 8.16
C THR A 74 -8.50 -6.17 7.69
N ASN A 75 -7.64 -7.00 8.30
CA ASN A 75 -7.54 -8.41 7.98
C ASN A 75 -7.19 -9.27 9.21
N LEU A 76 -7.31 -10.59 9.05
CA LEU A 76 -6.98 -11.59 10.07
C LEU A 76 -5.54 -11.46 10.61
N ASN A 77 -4.65 -10.84 9.85
CA ASN A 77 -3.24 -10.66 10.16
C ASN A 77 -2.95 -9.30 10.81
N ARG A 78 -4.01 -8.53 11.11
CA ARG A 78 -3.96 -7.21 11.75
C ARG A 78 -3.10 -6.18 10.99
N TYR A 79 -2.94 -6.35 9.68
CA TYR A 79 -2.38 -5.27 8.87
C TYR A 79 -3.35 -4.09 8.90
N ARG A 80 -2.77 -2.91 8.91
CA ARG A 80 -3.48 -1.64 8.88
C ARG A 80 -3.51 -1.16 7.45
N LEU A 81 -4.68 -0.75 6.98
CA LEU A 81 -4.83 -0.17 5.67
C LEU A 81 -4.66 1.34 5.78
N PHE A 82 -3.62 1.84 5.15
CA PHE A 82 -3.38 3.26 4.96
C PHE A 82 -3.87 3.68 3.59
N SER A 83 -4.78 4.65 3.56
CA SER A 83 -5.33 5.23 2.34
C SER A 83 -4.89 6.67 2.23
N PHE A 84 -4.18 6.98 1.15
CA PHE A 84 -3.69 8.30 0.82
C PHE A 84 -4.65 8.96 -0.15
N MET A 85 -5.05 10.20 0.12
CA MET A 85 -5.99 10.96 -0.69
C MET A 85 -5.42 12.33 -0.99
N VAL A 86 -5.57 12.77 -2.24
CA VAL A 86 -5.31 14.17 -2.62
C VAL A 86 -6.62 14.92 -2.75
N THR A 87 -6.61 16.22 -2.46
CA THR A 87 -7.77 17.10 -2.66
C THR A 87 -7.44 18.21 -3.64
N ASP A 88 -8.39 18.54 -4.51
CA ASP A 88 -8.27 19.71 -5.38
C ASP A 88 -8.72 21.00 -4.66
N LYS A 89 -8.47 22.14 -5.32
CA LYS A 89 -8.85 23.46 -4.81
C LYS A 89 -10.35 23.70 -4.63
N PHE A 90 -11.19 22.80 -5.15
CA PHE A 90 -12.64 22.85 -5.01
C PHE A 90 -13.14 21.90 -3.91
N GLY A 91 -12.24 21.23 -3.19
CA GLY A 91 -12.56 20.31 -2.10
C GLY A 91 -12.87 18.89 -2.56
N SER A 92 -12.64 18.54 -3.84
CA SER A 92 -12.85 17.19 -4.34
C SER A 92 -11.65 16.30 -4.05
N GLY A 93 -11.87 15.21 -3.32
CA GLY A 93 -10.85 14.23 -2.96
C GLY A 93 -10.77 13.04 -3.91
N ALA A 94 -9.57 12.50 -4.13
CA ALA A 94 -9.35 11.23 -4.82
C ALA A 94 -8.24 10.42 -4.15
N PHE A 95 -8.43 9.10 -4.01
CA PHE A 95 -7.37 8.23 -3.50
C PHE A 95 -6.19 8.17 -4.47
N VAL A 96 -4.98 8.16 -3.94
CA VAL A 96 -3.72 8.16 -4.69
C VAL A 96 -2.80 7.00 -4.35
N GLN A 97 -2.93 6.42 -3.16
CA GLN A 97 -2.24 5.18 -2.80
C GLN A 97 -3.01 4.44 -1.71
N HIS A 98 -2.91 3.10 -1.74
CA HIS A 98 -3.24 2.27 -0.58
C HIS A 98 -1.99 1.52 -0.15
N ALA A 99 -1.83 1.34 1.16
CA ALA A 99 -0.74 0.58 1.74
C ALA A 99 -1.27 -0.34 2.85
N LEU A 100 -0.98 -1.64 2.75
CA LEU A 100 -1.12 -2.55 3.88
C LEU A 100 0.17 -2.52 4.67
N ILE A 101 0.07 -2.20 5.96
CA ILE A 101 1.21 -2.02 6.86
C ILE A 101 1.11 -2.98 8.03
N ASP A 102 2.20 -3.68 8.28
CA ASP A 102 2.31 -4.60 9.39
C ASP A 102 2.42 -3.88 10.75
N GLU A 103 3.31 -2.89 10.82
CA GLU A 103 3.52 -2.04 11.99
C GLU A 103 3.69 -0.56 11.64
N GLU A 104 3.01 0.30 12.39
CA GLU A 104 3.13 1.76 12.27
C GLU A 104 4.43 2.24 12.90
N THR A 105 5.51 2.13 12.15
CA THR A 105 6.76 2.77 12.51
C THR A 105 6.87 4.12 11.83
N LYS A 106 7.44 5.10 12.54
CA LYS A 106 7.73 6.43 11.98
C LYS A 106 8.57 6.34 10.70
N PHE A 107 9.49 5.37 10.63
CA PHE A 107 10.31 5.13 9.45
C PHE A 107 9.49 4.68 8.25
N LEU A 108 8.58 3.72 8.44
CA LEU A 108 7.75 3.20 7.36
C LEU A 108 6.78 4.26 6.83
N LEU A 109 6.11 5.00 7.73
CA LEU A 109 5.20 6.09 7.33
C LEU A 109 5.94 7.17 6.54
N ARG A 110 7.16 7.52 6.95
CA ARG A 110 7.99 8.49 6.23
C ARG A 110 8.42 7.97 4.86
N SER A 111 8.74 6.68 4.77
CA SER A 111 9.10 6.03 3.51
C SER A 111 7.93 5.98 2.53
N LEU A 112 6.70 5.80 3.02
CA LEU A 112 5.48 5.84 2.21
C LEU A 112 5.17 7.24 1.68
N LEU A 113 5.34 8.26 2.53
CA LEU A 113 5.23 9.66 2.12
C LEU A 113 6.26 10.00 1.04
N ASP A 114 7.52 9.61 1.23
CA ASP A 114 8.59 9.85 0.27
C ASP A 114 8.34 9.13 -1.07
N LEU A 115 7.79 7.91 -1.02
CA LEU A 115 7.42 7.14 -2.21
C LEU A 115 6.33 7.83 -3.03
N GLU A 116 5.37 8.46 -2.34
CA GLU A 116 4.26 9.19 -2.96
C GLU A 116 4.74 10.53 -3.52
N MET A 117 5.54 11.28 -2.76
CA MET A 117 6.05 12.58 -3.19
C MET A 117 7.09 12.50 -4.32
N ARG A 118 7.84 11.39 -4.44
CA ARG A 118 8.80 11.17 -5.54
C ARG A 118 8.15 10.65 -6.83
N ALA A 119 6.88 10.26 -6.80
CA ALA A 119 6.14 9.83 -7.98
C ALA A 119 5.46 10.99 -8.75
N GLY A 120 5.62 12.21 -8.23
CA GLY A 120 5.26 13.53 -8.78
C GLY A 120 6.05 13.90 -10.02
#